data_AF-A0A6N3IFK6-F1
#
_entry.id   AF-A0A6N3IFK6-F1
#
_cell.length_a   1.000
_cell.length_b   1.000
_cell.length_c   1.000
_cell.angle_alpha   90.00
_cell.angle_beta   90.00
_cell.angle_gamma   90.00
#
_symmetry.space_group_name_H-M   'P 1'
#
loop_
_entity.id
_entity.type
_entity.pdbx_description
1 polymer ?
#
loop_
_entity_poly.entity_id
_entity_poly.type
_entity_poly.pdbx_seq_one_letter_code
_entity_poly.pdbx_strand_id
1 'polypeptide(L)'
;MTDRWFLYDALLGSVPETALVKSFTCGKHWLMVEADSGGIGMAQYFSPAPGASDSAQSCQDMVGQPLRRVAEMIKSWDFNAAAIGLAALNAANNTLALVKPSPLRTALDSRHGDAFDFFLSEAKGKKVTVVGHFPGLARLRPHCELSILERHPQPGDLPDTAAEYVLPQQDLVFITGTTFINKTITRLLELSAKAKVYMVGPSTPMNPLLFSHGVRSLSGLVVVDAEKMSAALKNDNCEAIFGHGGQKVNMVAESCH
;
A
#
# COMPACT_ATOMS: atom_id res chain seq x y z
N MET A 1 -6.15 -19.19 -13.18
CA MET A 1 -4.81 -19.22 -12.55
C MET A 1 -4.92 -19.99 -11.25
N THR A 2 -4.16 -21.06 -11.07
CA THR A 2 -4.28 -21.98 -9.92
C THR A 2 -3.49 -21.55 -8.69
N ASP A 3 -2.45 -20.71 -8.85
CA ASP A 3 -1.70 -20.14 -7.73
C ASP A 3 -2.11 -18.69 -7.47
N ARG A 4 -2.39 -18.35 -6.20
CA ARG A 4 -2.72 -16.99 -5.73
C ARG A 4 -1.49 -16.28 -5.15
N TRP A 5 -0.36 -16.97 -5.01
CA TRP A 5 0.89 -16.43 -4.46
C TRP A 5 1.83 -15.83 -5.50
N PHE A 6 1.64 -16.12 -6.79
CA PHE A 6 2.50 -15.61 -7.88
C PHE A 6 2.90 -14.12 -7.74
N LEU A 7 1.96 -13.25 -7.36
CA LEU A 7 2.22 -11.81 -7.24
C LEU A 7 3.10 -11.50 -6.02
N TYR A 8 2.89 -12.24 -4.92
CA TYR A 8 3.71 -12.13 -3.72
C TYR A 8 5.13 -12.62 -3.98
N ASP A 9 5.28 -13.75 -4.67
CA ASP A 9 6.59 -14.30 -5.04
C ASP A 9 7.36 -13.36 -5.97
N ALA A 10 6.69 -12.78 -6.97
CA ALA A 10 7.30 -11.78 -7.85
C ALA A 10 7.79 -10.54 -7.09
N LEU A 11 6.99 -10.04 -6.15
CA LEU A 11 7.37 -8.91 -5.29
C LEU A 11 8.52 -9.27 -4.34
N LEU A 12 8.50 -10.45 -3.70
CA LEU A 12 9.57 -10.89 -2.83
C LEU A 12 10.91 -11.03 -3.57
N GLY A 13 10.87 -11.41 -4.85
CA GLY A 13 12.04 -11.43 -5.73
C GLY A 13 12.69 -10.07 -5.96
N SER A 14 12.01 -8.95 -5.65
CA SER A 14 12.59 -7.60 -5.75
C SER A 14 13.36 -7.17 -4.50
N VAL A 15 13.28 -7.94 -3.40
CA VAL A 15 13.96 -7.61 -2.15
C VAL A 15 15.44 -8.02 -2.24
N PRO A 16 16.40 -7.12 -2.00
CA PRO A 16 17.82 -7.44 -2.03
C PRO A 16 18.19 -8.52 -1.00
N GLU A 17 19.00 -9.51 -1.42
CA GLU A 17 19.44 -10.63 -0.56
C GLU A 17 20.32 -10.19 0.61
N THR A 18 21.08 -9.11 0.44
CA THR A 18 22.11 -8.67 1.40
C THR A 18 21.62 -7.59 2.36
N ALA A 19 20.46 -6.99 2.12
CA ALA A 19 19.94 -5.93 2.98
C ALA A 19 19.48 -6.50 4.32
N LEU A 20 19.77 -5.79 5.40
CA LEU A 20 19.35 -6.13 6.75
C LEU A 20 18.33 -5.13 7.27
N VAL A 21 17.49 -5.57 8.20
CA VAL A 21 16.64 -4.66 8.98
C VAL A 21 17.53 -3.83 9.91
N LYS A 22 17.53 -2.52 9.73
CA LYS A 22 18.26 -1.55 10.57
C LYS A 22 17.42 -1.10 11.75
N SER A 23 16.16 -0.77 11.52
CA SER A 23 15.27 -0.30 12.59
C SER A 23 13.81 -0.65 12.29
N PHE A 24 13.01 -0.67 13.35
CA PHE A 24 11.58 -0.90 13.29
C PHE A 24 10.89 0.10 14.22
N THR A 25 9.78 0.67 13.77
CA THR A 25 8.91 1.50 14.61
C THR A 25 7.47 1.10 14.37
N CYS A 26 6.75 0.78 15.45
CA CYS A 26 5.32 0.53 15.41
C CYS A 26 4.58 1.68 16.12
N GLY A 27 3.63 2.28 15.44
CA GLY A 27 2.60 3.12 16.03
C GLY A 27 1.30 2.34 16.17
N LYS A 28 0.21 3.06 16.47
CA LYS A 28 -1.12 2.46 16.70
C LYS A 28 -1.78 1.92 15.42
N HIS A 29 -1.59 2.62 14.30
CA HIS A 29 -2.26 2.32 13.03
C HIS A 29 -1.30 2.00 11.88
N TRP A 30 -0.01 2.23 12.09
CA TRP A 30 1.02 2.12 11.07
C TRP A 30 2.30 1.61 11.70
N LEU A 31 3.08 0.88 10.93
CA LEU A 31 4.45 0.53 11.27
C LEU A 31 5.39 0.92 10.13
N MET A 32 6.68 1.03 10.45
CA MET A 32 7.73 1.19 9.46
C MET A 32 8.92 0.28 9.74
N VAL A 33 9.54 -0.18 8.67
CA VAL A 33 10.81 -0.92 8.65
C VAL A 33 11.82 -0.08 7.90
N GLU A 34 13.00 0.11 8.48
CA GLU A 34 14.16 0.71 7.83
C GLU A 34 15.17 -0.39 7.51
N ALA A 35 15.66 -0.41 6.29
CA ALA A 35 16.75 -1.25 5.84
C ALA A 35 18.10 -0.53 5.97
N ASP A 36 19.18 -1.26 6.23
CA ASP A 36 20.55 -0.73 6.27
C ASP A 36 21.02 -0.11 4.94
N SER A 37 20.43 -0.56 3.83
CA SER A 37 20.55 0.04 2.49
C SER A 37 19.91 1.43 2.35
N GLY A 38 19.27 1.95 3.41
CA GLY A 38 18.68 3.30 3.45
C GLY A 38 17.21 3.36 3.00
N GLY A 39 16.60 2.22 2.71
CA GLY A 39 15.19 2.15 2.35
C GLY A 39 14.25 2.10 3.55
N ILE A 40 13.09 2.76 3.45
CA ILE A 40 12.07 2.78 4.51
C ILE A 40 10.73 2.44 3.91
N GLY A 41 10.08 1.43 4.47
CA GLY A 41 8.77 0.96 4.05
C GLY A 41 7.76 1.08 5.16
N MET A 42 6.52 1.38 4.79
CA MET A 42 5.40 1.48 5.72
C MET A 42 4.33 0.46 5.36
N ALA A 43 3.56 0.05 6.36
CA ALA A 43 2.35 -0.72 6.19
C ALA A 43 1.34 -0.40 7.30
N GLN A 44 0.06 -0.59 7.00
CA GLN A 44 -1.01 -0.49 7.98
C GLN A 44 -0.82 -1.57 9.07
N TYR A 45 -0.98 -1.17 10.32
CA TYR A 45 -0.92 -2.04 11.49
C TYR A 45 -2.27 -2.07 12.19
N PHE A 46 -2.68 -3.24 12.65
CA PHE A 46 -3.95 -3.46 13.33
C PHE A 46 -3.70 -3.71 14.81
N SER A 47 -3.83 -2.66 15.62
CA SER A 47 -3.68 -2.77 17.09
C SER A 47 -4.50 -3.96 17.63
N PRO A 48 -3.87 -4.95 18.27
CA PRO A 48 -4.57 -6.10 18.85
C PRO A 48 -5.55 -5.68 19.93
N ALA A 49 -6.56 -6.51 20.17
CA ALA A 49 -7.43 -6.33 21.32
C ALA A 49 -6.60 -6.43 22.63
N PRO A 50 -7.00 -5.75 23.70
CA PRO A 50 -6.30 -5.84 24.99
C PRO A 50 -6.12 -7.30 25.43
N GLY A 51 -4.88 -7.71 25.71
CA GLY A 51 -4.54 -9.08 26.15
C GLY A 51 -4.30 -10.10 25.04
N ALA A 52 -4.46 -9.74 23.76
CA ALA A 52 -4.04 -10.58 22.64
C ALA A 52 -2.51 -10.51 22.43
N SER A 53 -1.94 -11.61 21.92
CA SER A 53 -0.54 -11.63 21.50
C SER A 53 -0.33 -10.66 20.34
N ASP A 54 0.74 -9.89 20.42
CA ASP A 54 1.09 -8.89 19.43
C ASP A 54 2.39 -9.27 18.72
N SER A 55 2.28 -9.64 17.45
CA SER A 55 3.45 -9.96 16.63
C SER A 55 4.43 -8.79 16.51
N ALA A 56 3.98 -7.54 16.72
CA ALA A 56 4.86 -6.38 16.79
C ALA A 56 5.78 -6.37 18.03
N GLN A 57 5.44 -7.09 19.10
CA GLN A 57 6.28 -7.19 20.31
C GLN A 57 7.53 -8.05 20.08
N SER A 58 7.49 -8.99 19.13
CA SER A 58 8.66 -9.78 18.70
C SER A 58 9.59 -9.03 17.73
N CYS A 59 9.23 -7.81 17.30
CA CYS A 59 9.94 -7.12 16.23
C CYS A 59 11.32 -6.57 16.60
N GLN A 60 11.65 -6.44 17.89
CA GLN A 60 13.03 -6.09 18.27
C GLN A 60 14.01 -7.18 17.85
N ASP A 61 13.58 -8.45 17.83
CA ASP A 61 14.39 -9.59 17.39
C ASP A 61 14.63 -9.61 15.86
N MET A 62 13.92 -8.76 15.12
CA MET A 62 14.08 -8.64 13.66
C MET A 62 15.21 -7.71 13.26
N VAL A 63 15.68 -6.82 14.14
CA VAL A 63 16.82 -5.95 13.85
C VAL A 63 18.06 -6.81 13.60
N GLY A 64 18.76 -6.55 12.50
CA GLY A 64 19.90 -7.34 12.03
C GLY A 64 19.53 -8.60 11.24
N GLN A 65 18.25 -8.96 11.12
CA GLN A 65 17.82 -10.08 10.26
C GLN A 65 17.84 -9.69 8.78
N PRO A 66 17.98 -10.67 7.86
CA PRO A 66 17.83 -10.43 6.43
C PRO A 66 16.47 -9.83 6.10
N LEU A 67 16.46 -8.70 5.38
CA LEU A 67 15.24 -7.99 5.01
C LEU A 67 14.28 -8.89 4.23
N ARG A 68 14.81 -9.73 3.33
CA ARG A 68 14.03 -10.70 2.55
C ARG A 68 13.31 -11.72 3.44
N ARG A 69 13.97 -12.23 4.48
CA ARG A 69 13.37 -13.15 5.45
C ARG A 69 12.20 -12.49 6.19
N VAL A 70 12.34 -11.22 6.57
CA VAL A 70 11.24 -10.47 7.19
C VAL A 70 10.13 -10.21 6.18
N ALA A 71 10.46 -9.86 4.94
CA ALA A 71 9.50 -9.63 3.87
C ALA A 71 8.63 -10.87 3.57
N GLU A 72 9.18 -12.09 3.66
CA GLU A 72 8.43 -13.35 3.47
C GLU A 72 7.22 -13.49 4.42
N MET A 73 7.23 -12.81 5.57
CA MET A 73 6.10 -12.77 6.49
C MET A 73 4.83 -12.19 5.86
N ILE A 74 4.92 -11.48 4.72
CA ILE A 74 3.77 -10.99 3.95
C ILE A 74 2.76 -12.10 3.62
N LYS A 75 3.21 -13.37 3.54
CA LYS A 75 2.35 -14.53 3.28
C LYS A 75 1.67 -15.10 4.54
N SER A 76 2.02 -14.63 5.74
CA SER A 76 1.42 -15.09 7.01
C SER A 76 -0.08 -14.80 7.09
N TRP A 77 -0.87 -15.71 7.66
CA TRP A 77 -2.29 -15.46 7.93
C TRP A 77 -2.54 -14.61 9.18
N ASP A 78 -1.51 -14.39 9.99
CA ASP A 78 -1.51 -13.27 10.94
C ASP A 78 -1.29 -11.97 10.18
N PHE A 79 -2.29 -11.09 10.19
CA PHE A 79 -2.27 -9.82 9.47
C PHE A 79 -1.22 -8.86 10.00
N ASN A 80 -0.87 -8.88 11.29
CA ASN A 80 0.21 -8.03 11.80
C ASN A 80 1.58 -8.57 11.40
N ALA A 81 1.77 -9.89 11.40
CA ALA A 81 2.96 -10.50 10.80
C ALA A 81 3.08 -10.15 9.30
N ALA A 82 1.97 -10.20 8.56
CA ALA A 82 1.95 -9.83 7.16
C ALA A 82 2.15 -8.33 6.91
N ALA A 83 1.69 -7.47 7.81
CA ALA A 83 1.97 -6.03 7.78
C ALA A 83 3.46 -5.76 7.93
N ILE A 84 4.13 -6.45 8.86
CA ILE A 84 5.59 -6.36 9.04
C ILE A 84 6.31 -6.78 7.76
N GLY A 85 5.92 -7.92 7.17
CA GLY A 85 6.51 -8.38 5.91
C GLY A 85 6.27 -7.41 4.75
N LEU A 86 5.08 -6.81 4.67
CA LEU A 86 4.78 -5.78 3.68
C LEU A 86 5.62 -4.51 3.87
N ALA A 87 5.84 -4.07 5.12
CA ALA A 87 6.72 -2.92 5.37
C ALA A 87 8.18 -3.22 5.02
N ALA A 88 8.68 -4.43 5.31
CA ALA A 88 10.01 -4.86 4.88
C ALA A 88 10.13 -4.91 3.35
N LEU A 89 9.12 -5.45 2.65
CA LEU A 89 9.03 -5.39 1.19
C LEU A 89 9.03 -3.94 0.69
N ASN A 90 8.23 -3.07 1.30
CA ASN A 90 8.16 -1.66 0.93
C ASN A 90 9.47 -0.93 1.23
N ALA A 91 10.28 -1.36 2.21
CA ALA A 91 11.59 -0.77 2.46
C ALA A 91 12.54 -0.97 1.27
N ALA A 92 12.42 -2.09 0.56
CA ALA A 92 13.18 -2.34 -0.67
C ALA A 92 12.63 -1.58 -1.90
N ASN A 93 11.33 -1.27 -1.93
CA ASN A 93 10.66 -0.77 -3.14
C ASN A 93 10.27 0.72 -3.09
N ASN A 94 10.04 1.28 -1.90
CA ASN A 94 9.51 2.63 -1.70
C ASN A 94 10.61 3.59 -1.26
N THR A 95 11.80 3.49 -1.84
CA THR A 95 12.99 4.22 -1.39
C THR A 95 13.67 5.06 -2.47
N LEU A 96 14.21 6.19 -2.04
CA LEU A 96 15.11 7.05 -2.82
C LEU A 96 16.53 6.50 -2.92
N ALA A 97 16.92 5.60 -2.01
CA ALA A 97 18.24 4.98 -1.95
C ALA A 97 18.55 4.11 -3.17
N LEU A 98 17.53 3.76 -3.96
CA LEU A 98 17.68 3.30 -5.34
C LEU A 98 18.10 4.48 -6.22
N VAL A 99 19.33 4.99 -6.02
CA VAL A 99 19.91 6.13 -6.74
C VAL A 99 20.26 5.72 -8.17
N LYS A 100 19.24 5.58 -9.01
CA LYS A 100 19.29 5.48 -10.48
C LYS A 100 18.00 6.12 -11.05
N PRO A 101 17.98 6.56 -12.32
CA PRO A 101 16.73 6.94 -12.97
C PRO A 101 15.73 5.78 -12.83
N SER A 102 14.57 6.05 -12.22
CA SER A 102 13.52 5.06 -11.99
C SER A 102 12.14 5.70 -12.17
N PRO A 103 11.10 4.92 -12.51
CA PRO A 103 9.73 5.46 -12.60
C PRO A 103 9.26 6.12 -11.29
N LEU A 104 9.70 5.59 -10.14
CA LEU A 104 9.41 6.16 -8.83
C LEU A 104 10.07 7.54 -8.69
N ARG A 105 11.34 7.69 -9.10
CA ARG A 105 12.04 8.97 -9.04
C ARG A 105 11.33 10.03 -9.88
N THR A 106 10.98 9.70 -11.13
CA THR A 106 10.22 10.60 -12.01
C THR A 106 8.89 11.02 -11.39
N ALA A 107 8.18 10.09 -10.74
CA ALA A 107 6.91 10.37 -10.09
C ALA A 107 7.08 11.27 -8.85
N LEU A 108 8.14 11.11 -8.08
CA LEU A 108 8.45 11.99 -6.93
C LEU A 108 8.72 13.43 -7.37
N ASP A 109 9.45 13.60 -8.48
CA ASP A 109 9.82 14.91 -8.98
C ASP A 109 8.62 15.68 -9.61
N SER A 110 7.60 14.98 -10.14
CA SER A 110 6.55 15.61 -10.97
C SER A 110 5.10 15.21 -10.70
N ARG A 111 4.83 14.21 -9.85
CA ARG A 111 3.48 13.61 -9.66
C ARG A 111 3.15 13.37 -8.18
N HIS A 112 3.43 14.38 -7.34
CA HIS A 112 3.08 14.35 -5.93
C HIS A 112 1.59 14.66 -5.69
N GLY A 113 1.09 14.28 -4.52
CA GLY A 113 -0.25 14.66 -4.06
C GLY A 113 -1.23 13.50 -3.90
N ASP A 114 -2.46 13.84 -3.55
CA ASP A 114 -3.53 12.88 -3.26
C ASP A 114 -4.01 12.16 -4.52
N ALA A 115 -4.13 10.83 -4.47
CA ALA A 115 -4.48 10.02 -5.62
C ALA A 115 -5.88 10.35 -6.18
N PHE A 116 -6.85 10.59 -5.28
CA PHE A 116 -8.23 10.86 -5.68
C PHE A 116 -8.36 12.22 -6.38
N ASP A 117 -7.55 13.21 -5.97
CA ASP A 117 -7.50 14.50 -6.64
C ASP A 117 -6.73 14.41 -7.96
N PHE A 118 -5.60 13.69 -7.98
CA PHE A 118 -4.76 13.49 -9.16
C PHE A 118 -5.52 12.81 -10.31
N PHE A 119 -6.40 11.85 -10.01
CA PHE A 119 -7.21 11.13 -10.99
C PHE A 119 -8.66 11.61 -11.10
N LEU A 120 -9.02 12.74 -10.47
CA LEU A 120 -10.41 13.23 -10.46
C LEU A 120 -10.95 13.50 -11.88
N SER A 121 -10.13 14.08 -12.75
CA SER A 121 -10.51 14.33 -14.15
C SER A 121 -10.86 13.04 -14.90
N GLU A 122 -10.14 11.96 -14.60
CA GLU A 122 -10.37 10.66 -15.21
C GLU A 122 -11.61 9.96 -14.65
N ALA A 123 -11.97 10.22 -13.39
CA ALA A 123 -13.14 9.66 -12.73
C ALA A 123 -14.48 10.29 -13.16
N LYS A 124 -14.46 11.50 -13.74
CA LYS A 124 -15.69 12.25 -14.08
C LYS A 124 -16.62 11.47 -15.02
N GLY A 125 -17.88 11.33 -14.61
CA GLY A 125 -18.95 10.68 -15.38
C GLY A 125 -18.85 9.16 -15.46
N LYS A 126 -17.99 8.52 -14.66
CA LYS A 126 -17.73 7.08 -14.70
C LYS A 126 -18.23 6.33 -13.46
N LYS A 127 -18.27 5.00 -13.56
CA LYS A 127 -18.45 4.08 -12.44
C LYS A 127 -17.13 3.86 -11.73
N VAL A 128 -17.07 4.29 -10.48
CA VAL A 128 -15.86 4.29 -9.67
C VAL A 128 -16.10 3.46 -8.42
N THR A 129 -15.24 2.49 -8.17
CA THR A 129 -15.20 1.79 -6.89
C THR A 129 -13.92 2.09 -6.14
N VAL A 130 -14.04 2.28 -4.82
CA VAL A 130 -12.90 2.36 -3.90
C VAL A 130 -12.96 1.17 -2.95
N VAL A 131 -11.94 0.32 -2.96
CA VAL A 131 -11.76 -0.77 -2.00
C VAL A 131 -10.92 -0.24 -0.85
N GLY A 132 -11.56 -0.10 0.31
CA GLY A 132 -11.06 0.59 1.49
C GLY A 132 -11.75 1.95 1.68
N HIS A 133 -12.06 2.30 2.92
CA HIS A 133 -12.62 3.61 3.27
C HIS A 133 -11.51 4.62 3.54
N PHE A 134 -11.41 5.65 2.68
CA PHE A 134 -10.45 6.74 2.82
C PHE A 134 -11.14 8.03 3.30
N PRO A 135 -10.43 8.89 4.07
CA PRO A 135 -10.97 10.19 4.44
C PRO A 135 -11.36 11.04 3.23
N GLY A 136 -12.55 11.64 3.31
CA GLY A 136 -12.99 12.64 2.32
C GLY A 136 -13.47 12.09 0.98
N LEU A 137 -13.78 10.78 0.85
CA LEU A 137 -14.30 10.20 -0.39
C LEU A 137 -15.66 10.78 -0.82
N ALA A 138 -16.45 11.33 0.10
CA ALA A 138 -17.73 11.96 -0.21
C ALA A 138 -17.62 13.06 -1.28
N ARG A 139 -16.47 13.72 -1.39
CA ARG A 139 -16.19 14.75 -2.40
C ARG A 139 -16.20 14.23 -3.85
N LEU A 140 -16.08 12.92 -4.06
CA LEU A 140 -16.09 12.31 -5.39
C LEU A 140 -17.51 12.09 -5.92
N ARG A 141 -18.52 11.98 -5.05
CA ARG A 141 -19.91 11.66 -5.42
C ARG A 141 -20.53 12.64 -6.44
N PRO A 142 -20.27 13.97 -6.39
CA PRO A 142 -20.78 14.89 -7.42
C PRO A 142 -20.15 14.69 -8.80
N HIS A 143 -19.07 13.93 -8.90
CA HIS A 143 -18.29 13.78 -10.14
C HIS A 143 -18.43 12.40 -10.77
N CYS A 144 -18.81 11.36 -10.02
CA CYS A 144 -18.85 9.97 -10.50
C CYS A 144 -19.90 9.12 -9.75
N GLU A 145 -20.24 7.96 -10.32
CA GLU A 145 -21.04 6.93 -9.63
C GLU A 145 -20.12 6.15 -8.69
N LEU A 146 -20.07 6.58 -7.43
CA LEU A 146 -19.14 6.06 -6.42
C LEU A 146 -19.74 4.89 -5.62
N SER A 147 -19.03 3.76 -5.59
CA SER A 147 -19.21 2.68 -4.63
C SER A 147 -17.98 2.56 -3.72
N ILE A 148 -18.16 2.30 -2.44
CA ILE A 148 -17.07 2.04 -1.48
C ILE A 148 -17.25 0.63 -0.94
N LEU A 149 -16.22 -0.20 -1.04
CA LEU A 149 -16.19 -1.56 -0.49
C LEU A 149 -15.28 -1.58 0.73
N GLU A 150 -15.80 -1.93 1.89
CA GLU A 150 -15.03 -1.95 3.13
C GLU A 150 -15.42 -3.16 3.99
N ARG A 151 -14.44 -3.74 4.68
CA ARG A 151 -14.63 -4.91 5.55
C ARG A 151 -15.38 -4.56 6.82
N HIS A 152 -15.16 -3.35 7.32
CA HIS A 152 -15.94 -2.74 8.41
C HIS A 152 -16.70 -1.52 7.86
N PRO A 153 -17.76 -1.74 7.07
CA PRO A 153 -18.40 -0.68 6.29
C PRO A 153 -19.03 0.39 7.18
N GLN A 154 -18.91 1.64 6.76
CA GLN A 154 -19.63 2.78 7.35
C GLN A 154 -20.98 2.98 6.65
N PRO A 155 -21.89 3.82 7.19
CA PRO A 155 -23.14 4.14 6.51
C PRO A 155 -22.92 4.63 5.07
N GLY A 156 -23.48 3.91 4.10
CA GLY A 156 -23.35 4.21 2.67
C GLY A 156 -22.22 3.46 1.96
N ASP A 157 -21.41 2.68 2.69
CA ASP A 157 -20.46 1.73 2.13
C ASP A 157 -21.14 0.35 1.93
N LEU A 158 -20.53 -0.48 1.09
CA LEU A 158 -20.89 -1.88 0.90
C LEU A 158 -19.88 -2.78 1.62
N PRO A 159 -20.28 -3.97 2.10
CA PRO A 159 -19.34 -4.94 2.64
C PRO A 159 -18.34 -5.41 1.56
N ASP A 160 -17.15 -5.82 1.98
CA ASP A 160 -16.09 -6.34 1.10
C ASP A 160 -16.55 -7.51 0.21
N THR A 161 -17.49 -8.34 0.69
CA THR A 161 -18.10 -9.44 -0.07
C THR A 161 -18.90 -9.00 -1.30
N ALA A 162 -19.30 -7.72 -1.39
CA ALA A 162 -19.96 -7.17 -2.58
C ALA A 162 -19.01 -7.02 -3.79
N ALA A 163 -17.69 -7.17 -3.60
CA ALA A 163 -16.68 -7.05 -4.65
C ALA A 163 -16.98 -7.89 -5.90
N GLU A 164 -17.46 -9.13 -5.71
CA GLU A 164 -17.81 -10.06 -6.78
C GLU A 164 -18.90 -9.52 -7.73
N TYR A 165 -19.78 -8.67 -7.22
CA TYR A 165 -20.94 -8.14 -7.95
C TYR A 165 -20.67 -6.75 -8.52
N VAL A 166 -19.87 -5.96 -7.80
CA VAL A 166 -19.63 -4.55 -8.11
C VAL A 166 -18.45 -4.37 -9.07
N LEU A 167 -17.30 -4.97 -8.77
CA LEU A 167 -16.04 -4.71 -9.49
C LEU A 167 -16.07 -5.04 -10.99
N PRO A 168 -16.75 -6.11 -11.47
CA PRO A 168 -16.78 -6.43 -12.90
C PRO A 168 -17.49 -5.38 -13.78
N GLN A 169 -18.17 -4.40 -13.18
CA GLN A 169 -18.97 -3.38 -13.87
C GLN A 169 -18.35 -1.97 -13.79
N GLN A 170 -17.15 -1.83 -13.22
CA GLN A 170 -16.53 -0.53 -12.96
C GLN A 170 -15.63 -0.08 -14.10
N ASP A 171 -15.55 1.24 -14.30
CA ASP A 171 -14.58 1.83 -15.23
C ASP A 171 -13.24 2.07 -14.53
N LEU A 172 -13.27 2.53 -13.27
CA LEU A 172 -12.10 2.79 -12.44
C LEU A 172 -12.26 2.11 -11.08
N VAL A 173 -11.16 1.52 -10.60
CA VAL A 173 -11.11 0.90 -9.27
C VAL A 173 -9.88 1.39 -8.53
N PHE A 174 -10.07 2.04 -7.39
CA PHE A 174 -9.01 2.35 -6.44
C PHE A 174 -8.94 1.23 -5.41
N ILE A 175 -7.77 0.65 -5.18
CA ILE A 175 -7.57 -0.47 -4.26
C ILE A 175 -6.55 -0.09 -3.21
N THR A 176 -6.91 -0.19 -1.93
CA THR A 176 -5.95 0.02 -0.83
C THR A 176 -4.77 -0.95 -0.89
N GLY A 177 -3.55 -0.48 -0.62
CA GLY A 177 -2.36 -1.33 -0.47
C GLY A 177 -2.49 -2.36 0.66
N THR A 178 -3.40 -2.15 1.61
CA THR A 178 -3.70 -3.10 2.70
C THR A 178 -4.25 -4.44 2.19
N THR A 179 -4.74 -4.51 0.95
CA THR A 179 -5.18 -5.77 0.31
C THR A 179 -4.06 -6.80 0.16
N PHE A 180 -2.79 -6.38 0.18
CA PHE A 180 -1.66 -7.31 0.26
C PHE A 180 -1.61 -8.03 1.61
N ILE A 181 -1.93 -7.33 2.71
CA ILE A 181 -1.88 -7.86 4.08
C ILE A 181 -2.94 -8.96 4.27
N ASN A 182 -4.16 -8.73 3.77
CA ASN A 182 -5.28 -9.64 3.95
C ASN A 182 -5.52 -10.61 2.77
N LYS A 183 -4.60 -10.66 1.79
CA LYS A 183 -4.57 -11.63 0.66
C LYS A 183 -5.70 -11.47 -0.36
N THR A 184 -6.41 -10.34 -0.35
CA THR A 184 -7.51 -10.11 -1.30
C THR A 184 -7.03 -9.57 -2.66
N ILE A 185 -5.82 -8.99 -2.75
CA ILE A 185 -5.36 -8.28 -3.94
C ILE A 185 -5.47 -9.06 -5.25
N THR A 186 -5.06 -10.34 -5.28
CA THR A 186 -5.06 -11.11 -6.54
C THR A 186 -6.48 -11.42 -7.03
N ARG A 187 -7.46 -11.57 -6.12
CA ARG A 187 -8.87 -11.71 -6.51
C ARG A 187 -9.47 -10.38 -6.94
N LEU A 188 -9.14 -9.29 -6.25
CA LEU A 188 -9.64 -7.97 -6.62
C LEU A 188 -9.12 -7.53 -7.99
N LEU A 189 -7.85 -7.76 -8.31
CA LEU A 189 -7.29 -7.50 -9.64
C LEU A 189 -8.00 -8.34 -10.73
N GLU A 190 -8.30 -9.60 -10.45
CA GLU A 190 -9.04 -10.47 -11.37
C GLU A 190 -10.46 -9.95 -11.63
N LEU A 191 -11.17 -9.53 -10.59
CA LEU A 191 -12.52 -8.96 -10.71
C LEU A 191 -12.53 -7.61 -11.41
N SER A 192 -11.46 -6.83 -11.27
CA SER A 192 -11.29 -5.51 -11.88
C SER A 192 -10.62 -5.55 -13.26
N ALA A 193 -10.51 -6.71 -13.91
CA ALA A 193 -9.78 -6.87 -15.17
C ALA A 193 -10.28 -5.98 -16.34
N LYS A 194 -11.52 -5.47 -16.27
CA LYS A 194 -12.11 -4.55 -17.26
C LYS A 194 -11.95 -3.07 -16.90
N ALA A 195 -11.52 -2.78 -15.68
CA ALA A 195 -11.38 -1.42 -15.14
C ALA A 195 -9.93 -0.95 -15.20
N LYS A 196 -9.72 0.36 -15.10
CA LYS A 196 -8.40 0.90 -14.75
C LYS A 196 -8.20 0.80 -13.24
N VAL A 197 -7.16 0.09 -12.82
CA VAL A 197 -6.87 -0.13 -11.40
C VAL A 197 -5.78 0.80 -10.88
N TYR A 198 -6.04 1.45 -9.74
CA TYR A 198 -5.10 2.34 -9.06
C TYR A 198 -4.86 1.79 -7.66
N MET A 199 -3.63 1.40 -7.34
CA MET A 199 -3.28 1.06 -5.96
C MET A 199 -3.09 2.33 -5.15
N VAL A 200 -3.65 2.42 -3.94
CA VAL A 200 -3.64 3.63 -3.12
C VAL A 200 -3.22 3.35 -1.69
N GLY A 201 -2.40 4.26 -1.14
CA GLY A 201 -2.10 4.35 0.28
C GLY A 201 -0.70 3.87 0.66
N PRO A 202 -0.23 4.17 1.89
CA PRO A 202 1.16 3.92 2.31
C PRO A 202 1.60 2.46 2.25
N SER A 203 0.67 1.52 2.39
CA SER A 203 0.94 0.08 2.27
C SER A 203 1.25 -0.37 0.83
N THR A 204 1.09 0.49 -0.18
CA THR A 204 1.30 0.12 -1.60
C THR A 204 2.78 -0.13 -1.90
N PRO A 205 3.15 -1.33 -2.41
CA PRO A 205 4.48 -1.56 -2.98
C PRO A 205 4.67 -0.71 -4.23
N MET A 206 5.67 0.17 -4.22
CA MET A 206 5.98 1.07 -5.34
C MET A 206 6.86 0.36 -6.40
N ASN A 207 6.48 -0.87 -6.77
CA ASN A 207 7.21 -1.68 -7.73
C ASN A 207 6.53 -1.72 -9.11
N PRO A 208 7.19 -1.28 -10.21
CA PRO A 208 6.63 -1.28 -11.56
C PRO A 208 6.14 -2.64 -12.08
N LEU A 209 6.57 -3.77 -11.50
CA LEU A 209 6.06 -5.10 -11.87
C LEU A 209 4.54 -5.19 -11.74
N LEU A 210 3.92 -4.40 -10.86
CA LEU A 210 2.47 -4.40 -10.70
C LEU A 210 1.74 -3.93 -11.98
N PHE A 211 2.42 -3.17 -12.85
CA PHE A 211 1.85 -2.73 -14.12
C PHE A 211 1.61 -3.90 -15.08
N SER A 212 2.46 -4.94 -15.07
CA SER A 212 2.20 -6.15 -15.87
C SER A 212 1.09 -7.03 -15.31
N HIS A 213 0.51 -6.66 -14.16
CA HIS A 213 -0.59 -7.36 -13.49
C HIS A 213 -1.89 -6.53 -13.46
N GLY A 214 -2.07 -5.63 -14.41
CA GLY A 214 -3.33 -4.90 -14.61
C GLY A 214 -3.47 -3.61 -13.80
N VAL A 215 -2.43 -3.21 -13.07
CA VAL A 215 -2.42 -1.93 -12.35
C VAL A 215 -2.01 -0.79 -13.29
N ARG A 216 -2.77 0.30 -13.30
CA ARG A 216 -2.49 1.52 -14.08
C ARG A 216 -1.60 2.51 -13.33
N SER A 217 -1.74 2.58 -12.00
CA SER A 217 -1.01 3.50 -11.13
C SER A 217 -0.74 2.90 -9.77
N LEU A 218 0.42 3.24 -9.21
CA LEU A 218 0.81 3.01 -7.83
C LEU A 218 0.87 4.35 -7.11
N SER A 219 -0.12 4.63 -6.27
CA SER A 219 -0.27 5.87 -5.52
C SER A 219 0.06 5.64 -4.04
N GLY A 220 1.35 5.57 -3.75
CA GLY A 220 1.87 5.24 -2.42
C GLY A 220 2.48 6.42 -1.69
N LEU A 221 3.35 6.09 -0.73
CA LEU A 221 4.08 7.05 0.10
C LEU A 221 5.56 6.63 0.16
N VAL A 222 6.44 7.62 -0.01
CA VAL A 222 7.89 7.48 0.22
C VAL A 222 8.24 8.28 1.46
N VAL A 223 8.91 7.65 2.42
CA VAL A 223 9.38 8.34 3.63
C VAL A 223 10.60 9.19 3.26
N VAL A 224 10.53 10.49 3.56
CA VAL A 224 11.59 11.46 3.24
C VAL A 224 12.35 11.92 4.49
N ASP A 225 11.79 11.73 5.67
CA ASP A 225 12.40 12.06 6.96
C ASP A 225 12.06 10.95 7.98
N ALA A 226 13.02 10.06 8.21
CA ALA A 226 12.86 8.87 9.04
C ALA A 226 12.57 9.21 10.50
N GLU A 227 13.25 10.23 11.03
CA GLU A 227 13.12 10.65 12.43
C GLU A 227 11.74 11.25 12.68
N LYS A 228 11.30 12.17 11.82
CA LYS A 228 9.96 12.76 11.93
C LYS A 228 8.87 11.71 11.73
N MET A 229 9.05 10.77 10.79
CA MET A 229 8.10 9.68 10.60
C MET A 229 8.03 8.79 11.85
N SER A 230 9.17 8.36 12.41
CA SER A 230 9.20 7.56 13.64
C SER A 230 8.53 8.28 14.81
N ALA A 231 8.79 9.58 14.99
CA ALA A 231 8.15 10.39 16.02
C ALA A 231 6.63 10.50 15.80
N ALA A 232 6.18 10.73 14.56
CA ALA A 232 4.76 10.81 14.23
C ALA A 232 4.03 9.49 14.51
N LEU A 233 4.65 8.35 14.18
CA LEU A 233 4.10 7.02 14.47
C LEU A 233 3.96 6.77 15.98
N LYS A 234 4.99 7.09 16.76
CA LYS A 234 4.99 6.90 18.22
C LYS A 234 3.95 7.78 18.93
N ASN A 235 3.69 8.96 18.39
CA ASN A 235 2.74 9.93 18.95
C ASN A 235 1.32 9.80 18.37
N ASP A 236 1.04 8.80 17.53
CA ASP A 236 -0.25 8.62 16.83
C ASP A 236 -0.72 9.87 16.05
N ASN A 237 0.24 10.65 15.54
CA ASN A 237 -0.05 11.91 14.85
C ASN A 237 -0.20 11.67 13.34
N CYS A 238 -1.41 11.35 12.91
CA CYS A 238 -1.73 11.08 11.50
C CYS A 238 -1.43 12.27 10.58
N GLU A 239 -1.64 13.52 11.01
CA GLU A 239 -1.33 14.69 10.20
C GLU A 239 0.18 14.79 9.93
N ALA A 240 1.01 14.54 10.96
CA ALA A 240 2.46 14.58 10.84
C ALA A 240 3.03 13.49 9.93
N ILE A 241 2.41 12.29 9.90
CA ILE A 241 2.78 11.20 8.98
C ILE A 241 2.74 11.69 7.53
N PHE A 242 1.67 12.39 7.15
CA PHE A 242 1.43 12.82 5.76
C PHE A 242 1.91 14.24 5.44
N GLY A 243 2.15 15.08 6.45
CA GLY A 243 2.58 16.45 6.29
C GLY A 243 4.10 16.65 6.34
N HIS A 244 4.83 15.79 7.07
CA HIS A 244 6.24 16.04 7.37
C HIS A 244 7.17 14.81 7.30
N GLY A 245 6.65 13.59 7.46
CA GLY A 245 7.47 12.37 7.42
C GLY A 245 7.56 11.71 6.05
N GLY A 246 6.53 11.84 5.20
CA GLY A 246 6.47 11.18 3.91
C GLY A 246 5.84 12.01 2.80
N GLN A 247 6.17 11.67 1.56
CA GLN A 247 5.65 12.29 0.35
C GLN A 247 4.71 11.33 -0.37
N LYS A 248 3.45 11.76 -0.59
CA LYS A 248 2.50 11.05 -1.46
C LYS A 248 2.96 11.17 -2.91
N VAL A 249 2.98 10.06 -3.63
CA VAL A 249 3.49 9.98 -5.00
C VAL A 249 2.59 9.10 -5.87
N ASN A 250 2.36 9.51 -7.12
CA ASN A 250 1.56 8.79 -8.11
C ASN A 250 2.46 8.29 -9.25
N MET A 251 2.90 7.03 -9.17
CA MET A 251 3.68 6.37 -10.21
C MET A 251 2.75 5.69 -11.21
N VAL A 252 2.74 6.18 -12.45
CA VAL A 252 1.77 5.79 -13.47
C VAL A 252 2.48 4.99 -14.55
N ALA A 253 1.91 3.85 -14.96
CA ALA A 253 2.48 3.06 -16.06
C ALA A 253 2.64 3.92 -17.31
N GLU A 254 3.72 3.73 -18.06
CA GLU A 254 3.80 4.31 -19.39
C GLU A 254 2.75 3.64 -20.26
N SER A 255 2.06 4.41 -21.11
CA SER A 255 0.94 3.93 -21.90
C SER A 255 1.40 2.73 -22.76
N CYS A 256 0.82 1.54 -22.55
CA CYS A 256 0.74 0.58 -23.65
C CYS A 256 -0.27 1.19 -24.63
N HIS A 257 0.22 1.57 -25.81
CA HIS A 257 -0.62 1.96 -26.94
C HIS A 257 -1.58 0.85 -27.33
#